data_AF-A0A957YHG6-F1
#
_entry.id   AF-A0A957YHG6-F1
#
_cell.length_a   1.000
_cell.length_b   1.000
_cell.length_c   1.000
_cell.angle_alpha   90.00
_cell.angle_beta   90.00
_cell.angle_gamma   90.00
#
_symmetry.space_group_name_H-M   'P 1'
#
loop_
_entity.id
_entity.type
_entity.pdbx_description
1 polymer ?
#
loop_
_entity_poly.entity_id
_entity_poly.type
_entity_poly.pdbx_seq_one_letter_code
_entity_poly.pdbx_strand_id
1 'polypeptide(L)'
;MPFKSLSKNHIRLLGLALMLAGLLLNVWTLTALFSSDGILSPRSVVIIWIADVVLVLVGLVLALSGSLGTLLNALIGVIFTALLLYGIELFYYRLNHPSTPPEANAAPPPAISREGDYTQDFTHPDELLGYVVRPDAQIHSIKKMGDEVIYDVVYTTDSYHRRITPVDNPEQRDKFMLFFGDSFTFGEGVHDNETLPYYVAQDLPDYMPYNYGLSGYGPQQMLAKLQSDDLATEVTESDGIAIYIFIDAHV
;
A
#
# COMPACT_ATOMS: atom_id res chain seq x y z
N MET A 1 -18.71 -33.61 -47.40
CA MET A 1 -17.30 -33.51 -47.86
C MET A 1 -16.39 -33.67 -46.66
N PRO A 2 -15.45 -34.62 -46.62
CA PRO A 2 -14.56 -34.76 -45.47
C PRO A 2 -13.50 -33.64 -45.54
N PHE A 3 -13.38 -32.83 -44.48
CA PHE A 3 -12.26 -31.91 -44.32
C PHE A 3 -10.97 -32.74 -44.31
N LYS A 4 -10.08 -32.55 -45.29
CA LYS A 4 -8.73 -33.11 -45.25
C LYS A 4 -8.04 -32.56 -44.00
N SER A 5 -7.72 -33.41 -43.03
CA SER A 5 -6.99 -32.97 -41.84
C SER A 5 -5.61 -32.44 -42.26
N LEU A 6 -5.25 -31.25 -41.79
CA LEU A 6 -3.91 -30.68 -42.00
C LEU A 6 -2.85 -31.68 -41.53
N SER A 7 -1.85 -31.96 -42.37
CA SER A 7 -0.74 -32.82 -41.95
C SER A 7 0.13 -32.10 -40.93
N LYS A 8 0.80 -32.88 -40.07
CA LYS A 8 1.70 -32.36 -39.02
C LYS A 8 2.71 -31.33 -39.55
N ASN A 9 3.23 -31.54 -40.76
CA ASN A 9 4.18 -30.62 -41.39
C ASN A 9 3.54 -29.27 -41.76
N HIS A 10 2.29 -29.26 -42.25
CA HIS A 10 1.56 -28.02 -42.52
C HIS A 10 1.30 -27.23 -41.23
N ILE A 11 0.98 -27.92 -40.13
CA ILE A 11 0.75 -27.26 -38.82
C ILE A 11 2.04 -26.63 -38.29
N ARG A 12 3.18 -27.31 -38.45
CA ARG A 12 4.49 -26.75 -38.06
C ARG A 12 4.87 -25.52 -38.90
N LEU A 13 4.65 -25.60 -40.22
CA LEU A 13 4.85 -24.47 -41.13
C LEU A 13 3.96 -23.27 -40.76
N LEU A 14 2.70 -23.52 -40.41
CA LEU A 14 1.80 -22.47 -39.89
C LEU A 14 2.34 -21.86 -38.61
N GLY A 15 2.84 -22.67 -37.67
CA GLY A 15 3.46 -22.18 -36.44
C GLY A 15 4.66 -21.25 -36.70
N LEU A 16 5.57 -21.66 -37.58
CA LEU A 16 6.71 -20.83 -37.99
C LEU A 16 6.27 -19.53 -38.67
N ALA A 17 5.24 -19.58 -39.52
CA ALA A 17 4.70 -18.40 -40.18
C ALA A 17 4.10 -17.41 -39.17
N LEU A 18 3.41 -17.89 -38.14
CA LEU A 18 2.86 -17.03 -37.07
C LEU A 18 3.98 -16.41 -36.22
N MET A 19 5.03 -17.16 -35.89
CA MET A 19 6.20 -16.61 -35.19
C MET A 19 6.88 -15.51 -36.01
N LEU A 20 7.09 -15.76 -37.31
CA LEU A 20 7.66 -14.75 -38.20
C LEU A 20 6.76 -13.53 -38.32
N ALA A 21 5.44 -13.71 -38.40
CA ALA A 21 4.50 -12.60 -38.43
C ALA A 21 4.57 -11.75 -37.15
N GLY A 22 4.58 -12.36 -35.96
CA GLY A 22 4.71 -11.62 -34.70
C GLY A 22 6.06 -10.91 -34.53
N LEU A 23 7.14 -11.45 -35.10
CA LEU A 23 8.45 -10.77 -35.09
C LEU A 23 8.52 -9.63 -36.10
N LEU A 24 7.90 -9.78 -37.27
CA LEU A 24 7.96 -8.80 -38.35
C LEU A 24 6.94 -7.68 -38.18
N LEU A 25 5.75 -7.95 -37.62
CA LEU A 25 4.70 -6.96 -37.37
C LEU A 25 4.86 -6.22 -36.04
N ASN A 26 6.10 -6.11 -35.56
CA ASN A 26 6.38 -5.41 -34.31
C ASN A 26 6.17 -3.89 -34.42
N VAL A 27 6.16 -3.22 -33.27
CA VAL A 27 5.95 -1.76 -33.14
C VAL A 27 6.83 -0.96 -34.08
N TRP A 28 8.11 -1.29 -34.23
CA TRP A 28 9.03 -0.54 -35.10
C TRP A 28 8.63 -0.64 -36.57
N THR A 29 8.34 -1.85 -37.03
CA THR A 29 7.91 -2.10 -38.42
C THR A 29 6.57 -1.43 -38.71
N LEU A 30 5.59 -1.58 -37.82
CA LEU A 30 4.27 -0.98 -38.01
C LEU A 30 4.32 0.54 -37.92
N THR A 31 5.15 1.10 -37.06
CA THR A 31 5.38 2.55 -37.01
C THR A 31 5.96 3.04 -38.34
N ALA A 32 7.01 2.38 -38.85
CA ALA A 32 7.64 2.75 -40.12
C ALA A 32 6.70 2.62 -41.34
N LEU A 33 5.74 1.69 -41.30
CA LEU A 33 4.81 1.44 -42.41
C LEU A 33 3.55 2.32 -42.37
N PHE A 34 3.06 2.67 -41.19
CA PHE A 34 1.71 3.25 -41.03
C PHE A 34 1.67 4.59 -40.28
N SER A 35 2.77 5.04 -39.68
CA SER A 35 2.84 6.34 -39.00
C SER A 35 3.67 7.33 -39.82
N SER A 36 3.02 8.40 -40.30
CA SER A 36 3.66 9.45 -41.10
C SER A 36 4.58 10.36 -40.28
N ASP A 37 4.38 10.40 -38.96
CA ASP A 37 5.11 11.20 -37.98
C ASP A 37 6.08 10.36 -37.12
N GLY A 38 6.10 9.04 -37.31
CA GLY A 38 6.97 8.11 -36.58
C GLY A 38 6.54 7.84 -35.14
N ILE A 39 5.32 8.22 -34.74
CA ILE A 39 4.80 8.07 -33.37
C ILE A 39 3.46 7.32 -33.40
N LEU A 40 3.39 6.23 -32.62
CA LEU A 40 2.13 5.53 -32.34
C LEU A 40 1.57 5.95 -30.98
N SER A 41 0.23 5.93 -30.85
CA SER A 41 -0.40 6.17 -29.55
C SER A 41 0.02 5.11 -28.53
N PRO A 42 0.13 5.43 -27.22
CA PRO A 42 0.48 4.46 -26.19
C PRO A 42 -0.45 3.24 -26.18
N ARG A 43 -1.74 3.45 -26.46
CA ARG A 43 -2.74 2.35 -26.59
C ARG A 43 -2.41 1.42 -27.75
N SER A 44 -2.05 1.97 -28.91
CA SER A 44 -1.68 1.19 -30.09
C SER A 44 -0.42 0.35 -29.84
N VAL A 45 0.58 0.93 -29.17
CA VAL A 45 1.82 0.21 -28.80
C VAL A 45 1.51 -1.01 -27.95
N VAL A 46 0.68 -0.86 -26.91
CA VAL A 46 0.28 -1.98 -26.04
C VAL A 46 -0.47 -3.06 -26.81
N ILE A 47 -1.40 -2.69 -27.70
CA ILE A 47 -2.16 -3.66 -28.52
C ILE A 47 -1.22 -4.47 -29.41
N ILE A 48 -0.24 -3.80 -30.05
CA ILE A 48 0.74 -4.46 -30.92
C ILE A 48 1.58 -5.45 -30.10
N TRP A 49 2.09 -5.04 -28.94
CA TRP A 49 2.86 -5.95 -28.07
C TRP A 49 2.07 -7.18 -27.65
N ILE A 50 0.79 -7.03 -27.30
CA ILE A 50 -0.07 -8.16 -26.96
C ILE A 50 -0.24 -9.08 -28.18
N ALA A 51 -0.52 -8.51 -29.35
CA ALA A 51 -0.68 -9.28 -30.58
C ALA A 51 0.59 -10.06 -30.94
N ASP A 52 1.77 -9.43 -30.84
CA ASP A 52 3.06 -10.05 -31.11
C ASP A 52 3.32 -11.24 -30.18
N VAL A 53 3.15 -11.03 -28.88
CA VAL A 53 3.34 -12.09 -27.87
C VAL A 53 2.40 -13.26 -28.14
N VAL A 54 1.12 -13.00 -28.43
CA VAL A 54 0.15 -14.04 -28.75
C VAL A 54 0.54 -14.80 -30.01
N LEU A 55 0.90 -14.10 -31.10
CA LEU A 55 1.31 -14.72 -32.36
C LEU A 55 2.55 -15.60 -32.18
N VAL A 56 3.55 -15.11 -31.43
CA VAL A 56 4.78 -15.85 -31.15
C VAL A 56 4.51 -17.09 -30.30
N LEU A 57 3.73 -16.98 -29.22
CA LEU A 57 3.43 -18.11 -28.34
C LEU A 57 2.58 -19.18 -29.04
N VAL A 58 1.52 -18.78 -29.75
CA VAL A 58 0.71 -19.70 -30.55
C VAL A 58 1.56 -20.36 -31.63
N GLY A 59 2.37 -19.56 -32.32
CA GLY A 59 3.29 -20.05 -33.35
C GLY A 59 4.30 -21.07 -32.81
N LEU A 60 4.90 -20.79 -31.65
CA LEU A 60 5.85 -21.67 -30.98
C LEU A 60 5.22 -23.02 -30.61
N VAL A 61 4.03 -23.01 -30.00
CA VAL A 61 3.30 -24.24 -29.63
C VAL A 61 3.01 -25.08 -30.87
N LEU A 62 2.57 -24.46 -31.97
CA LEU A 62 2.28 -25.15 -33.22
C LEU A 62 3.56 -25.66 -33.93
N ALA A 63 4.64 -24.88 -33.93
CA ALA A 63 5.92 -25.26 -34.54
C ALA A 63 6.57 -26.46 -33.84
N LEU A 64 6.53 -26.49 -32.50
CA LEU A 64 7.10 -27.59 -31.71
C LEU A 64 6.21 -28.84 -31.75
N SER A 65 4.92 -28.70 -31.45
CA SER A 65 4.00 -29.84 -31.34
C SER A 65 3.58 -30.41 -32.70
N GLY A 66 3.39 -29.55 -33.71
CA GLY A 66 2.72 -29.87 -34.96
C GLY A 66 1.26 -30.31 -34.78
N SER A 67 0.61 -29.90 -33.69
CA SER A 67 -0.73 -30.38 -33.30
C SER A 67 -1.63 -29.23 -32.84
N LEU A 68 -2.75 -29.05 -33.54
CA LEU A 68 -3.83 -28.16 -33.10
C LEU A 68 -4.45 -28.62 -31.78
N GLY A 69 -4.48 -29.93 -31.52
CA GLY A 69 -4.96 -30.48 -30.24
C GLY A 69 -4.09 -30.06 -29.06
N THR A 70 -2.76 -29.99 -29.24
CA THR A 70 -1.85 -29.52 -28.20
C THR A 70 -2.05 -28.02 -27.92
N LEU A 71 -2.25 -27.21 -28.97
CA LEU A 71 -2.61 -25.80 -28.81
C LEU A 71 -3.93 -25.64 -28.04
N LEU A 72 -4.96 -26.41 -28.42
CA LEU A 72 -6.25 -26.36 -27.74
C LEU A 72 -6.13 -26.75 -26.25
N ASN A 73 -5.38 -27.81 -25.94
CA ASN A 73 -5.14 -28.22 -24.55
C ASN A 73 -4.41 -27.13 -23.75
N ALA A 74 -3.41 -26.45 -24.36
CA ALA A 74 -2.72 -25.34 -23.71
C ALA A 74 -3.67 -24.17 -23.43
N LEU A 75 -4.53 -23.80 -24.40
CA LEU A 75 -5.54 -22.75 -24.22
C LEU A 75 -6.56 -23.10 -23.12
N ILE A 76 -7.04 -24.35 -23.10
CA ILE A 76 -7.91 -24.85 -22.02
C ILE A 76 -7.23 -24.72 -20.67
N GLY A 77 -5.94 -25.08 -20.57
CA GLY A 77 -5.15 -24.93 -19.34
C GLY A 77 -5.07 -23.48 -18.87
N VAL A 78 -4.75 -22.55 -19.77
CA VAL A 78 -4.68 -21.10 -19.44
C VAL A 78 -6.05 -20.58 -18.98
N ILE A 79 -7.13 -20.93 -19.68
CA ILE A 79 -8.49 -20.51 -19.32
C ILE A 79 -8.87 -21.08 -17.94
N PHE A 80 -8.57 -22.36 -17.69
CA PHE A 80 -8.86 -23.00 -16.42
C PHE A 80 -8.08 -22.33 -15.27
N THR A 81 -6.79 -22.06 -15.45
CA THR A 81 -5.98 -21.33 -14.46
C THR A 81 -6.55 -19.93 -14.19
N ALA A 82 -6.94 -19.18 -15.23
CA ALA A 82 -7.53 -17.86 -15.06
C ALA A 82 -8.86 -17.92 -14.29
N LEU A 83 -9.73 -18.89 -14.59
CA LEU A 83 -10.98 -19.10 -13.86
C LEU A 83 -10.73 -19.49 -12.39
N LEU A 84 -9.68 -20.28 -12.13
CA LEU A 84 -9.30 -20.68 -10.79
C LEU A 84 -8.78 -19.49 -9.98
N LEU A 85 -7.91 -18.67 -10.56
CA LEU A 85 -7.44 -17.42 -9.94
C LEU A 85 -8.61 -16.47 -9.66
N TYR A 86 -9.49 -16.25 -10.64
CA TYR A 86 -10.69 -15.43 -10.45
C TYR A 86 -11.61 -15.97 -9.35
N GLY A 87 -11.78 -17.30 -9.28
CA GLY A 87 -12.55 -17.94 -8.21
C GLY A 87 -11.93 -17.75 -6.82
N ILE A 88 -10.60 -17.83 -6.72
CA ILE A 88 -9.86 -17.57 -5.48
C ILE A 88 -10.03 -16.10 -5.07
N GLU A 89 -9.82 -15.16 -5.98
CA GLU A 89 -10.02 -13.73 -5.70
C GLU A 89 -11.45 -13.43 -5.26
N LEU A 90 -12.44 -13.98 -5.95
CA LEU A 90 -13.85 -13.81 -5.59
C LEU A 90 -14.16 -14.42 -4.21
N PHE A 91 -13.55 -15.56 -3.89
CA PHE A 91 -13.68 -16.19 -2.58
C PHE A 91 -13.08 -15.32 -1.47
N TYR A 92 -11.85 -14.84 -1.63
CA TYR A 92 -11.22 -13.93 -0.68
C TYR A 92 -11.98 -12.60 -0.55
N TYR A 93 -12.46 -12.06 -1.68
CA TYR A 93 -13.29 -10.87 -1.69
C TYR A 93 -14.53 -11.06 -0.83
N ARG A 94 -15.25 -12.18 -0.99
CA ARG A 94 -16.44 -12.49 -0.17
C ARG A 94 -16.14 -12.74 1.30
N LEU A 95 -14.99 -13.33 1.63
CA LEU A 95 -14.56 -13.49 3.01
C LEU A 95 -14.27 -12.14 3.68
N ASN A 96 -13.63 -11.22 2.95
CA ASN A 96 -13.24 -9.91 3.46
C ASN A 96 -14.36 -8.87 3.37
N HIS A 97 -15.37 -9.10 2.53
CA HIS A 97 -16.56 -8.27 2.40
C HIS A 97 -17.80 -9.15 2.65
N PRO A 98 -18.00 -9.61 3.89
CA PRO A 98 -19.23 -10.31 4.23
C PRO A 98 -20.40 -9.43 3.84
N SER A 99 -21.40 -10.00 3.18
CA SER A 99 -22.64 -9.29 2.86
C SER A 99 -23.21 -8.75 4.16
N THR A 100 -23.08 -7.45 4.39
CA THR A 100 -23.80 -6.78 5.46
C THR A 100 -25.27 -7.12 5.23
N PRO A 101 -25.97 -7.75 6.18
CA PRO A 101 -27.41 -7.93 6.05
C PRO A 101 -27.99 -6.55 5.74
N PRO A 102 -29.00 -6.42 4.86
CA PRO A 102 -29.67 -5.15 4.69
C PRO A 102 -30.09 -4.66 6.07
N GLU A 103 -29.56 -3.51 6.50
CA GLU A 103 -29.85 -2.85 7.79
C GLU A 103 -31.31 -2.38 7.89
N ALA A 104 -32.24 -3.04 7.21
CA ALA A 104 -33.64 -2.64 7.12
C ALA A 104 -34.36 -2.71 8.47
N ASN A 105 -33.78 -3.36 9.50
CA ASN A 105 -34.38 -3.46 10.85
C ASN A 105 -33.36 -3.37 12.01
N ALA A 106 -32.10 -3.02 11.76
CA ALA A 106 -31.14 -2.82 12.84
C ALA A 106 -31.34 -1.43 13.44
N ALA A 107 -31.34 -1.33 14.78
CA ALA A 107 -31.18 -0.01 15.41
C ALA A 107 -29.90 0.62 14.86
N PRO A 108 -29.88 1.94 14.58
CA PRO A 108 -28.67 2.59 14.11
C PRO A 108 -27.53 2.27 15.08
N PRO A 109 -26.32 1.96 14.57
CA PRO A 109 -25.19 1.69 15.44
C PRO A 109 -25.02 2.83 16.45
N PRO A 110 -24.66 2.52 17.70
CA PRO A 110 -24.50 3.55 18.72
C PRO A 110 -23.52 4.61 18.22
N ALA A 111 -23.90 5.88 18.36
CA ALA A 111 -23.09 6.98 17.84
C ALA A 111 -21.70 6.98 18.50
N ILE A 112 -20.66 7.15 17.68
CA ILE A 112 -19.31 7.39 18.20
C ILE A 112 -19.22 8.87 18.56
N SER A 113 -18.88 9.15 19.82
CA SER A 113 -18.58 10.51 20.28
C SER A 113 -17.16 10.59 20.83
N ARG A 114 -16.60 11.79 20.78
CA ARG A 114 -15.35 12.14 21.46
C ARG A 114 -15.63 13.29 22.41
N GLU A 115 -14.96 13.27 23.55
CA GLU A 115 -15.05 14.28 24.61
C GLU A 115 -13.65 14.62 25.12
N GLY A 116 -13.55 15.66 25.95
CA GLY A 116 -12.29 16.15 26.51
C GLY A 116 -11.61 17.20 25.62
N ASP A 117 -10.42 17.62 26.06
CA ASP A 117 -9.59 18.64 25.41
C ASP A 117 -9.26 18.28 23.96
N TYR A 118 -9.23 16.98 23.65
CA TYR A 118 -9.02 16.44 22.31
C TYR A 118 -9.97 17.07 21.27
N THR A 119 -11.18 17.47 21.68
CA THR A 119 -12.20 18.02 20.76
C THR A 119 -12.14 19.53 20.57
N GLN A 120 -11.43 20.25 21.43
CA GLN A 120 -11.47 21.72 21.43
C GLN A 120 -10.23 22.33 20.81
N ASP A 121 -9.06 21.74 21.05
CA ASP A 121 -7.78 22.40 20.72
C ASP A 121 -6.60 21.42 20.64
N PHE A 122 -6.83 20.24 20.06
CA PHE A 122 -5.80 19.21 19.98
C PHE A 122 -4.73 19.52 18.93
N THR A 123 -5.14 19.96 17.75
CA THR A 123 -4.26 20.24 16.61
C THR A 123 -4.44 21.65 16.09
N HIS A 124 -3.35 22.25 15.63
CA HIS A 124 -3.33 23.56 14.97
C HIS A 124 -2.59 23.50 13.64
N PRO A 125 -2.87 24.43 12.71
CA PRO A 125 -2.17 24.48 11.43
C PRO A 125 -0.66 24.66 11.60
N ASP A 126 0.11 24.01 10.72
CA ASP A 126 1.56 24.11 10.62
C ASP A 126 1.95 24.27 9.14
N GLU A 127 2.91 25.14 8.84
CA GLU A 127 3.28 25.43 7.45
C GLU A 127 3.99 24.27 6.75
N LEU A 128 4.76 23.46 7.50
CA LEU A 128 5.57 22.36 6.96
C LEU A 128 4.78 21.05 6.93
N LEU A 129 4.11 20.73 8.04
CA LEU A 129 3.45 19.45 8.29
C LEU A 129 1.94 19.50 8.06
N GLY A 130 1.39 20.70 7.79
CA GLY A 130 -0.04 20.96 7.61
C GLY A 130 -0.74 21.18 8.94
N TYR A 131 -0.49 20.33 9.94
CA TYR A 131 -0.97 20.49 11.31
C TYR A 131 -0.07 19.78 12.32
N VAL A 132 -0.02 20.30 13.55
CA VAL A 132 0.72 19.73 14.69
C VAL A 132 -0.17 19.72 15.94
N VAL A 133 0.19 18.92 16.94
CA VAL A 133 -0.48 18.94 18.25
C VAL A 133 -0.06 20.16 19.06
N ARG A 134 -0.86 20.55 20.05
CA ARG A 134 -0.47 21.61 20.99
C ARG A 134 0.84 21.25 21.72
N PRO A 135 1.84 22.14 21.81
CA PRO A 135 3.09 21.86 22.52
C PRO A 135 2.88 21.99 24.04
N ASP A 136 3.74 21.32 24.82
CA ASP A 136 3.80 21.40 26.29
C ASP A 136 2.42 21.21 26.96
N ALA A 137 1.65 20.24 26.47
CA ALA A 137 0.25 20.07 26.84
C ALA A 137 -0.05 18.70 27.44
N GLN A 138 -0.98 18.67 28.38
CA GLN A 138 -1.76 17.47 28.69
C GLN A 138 -3.12 17.60 28.02
N ILE A 139 -3.52 16.57 27.27
CA ILE A 139 -4.77 16.54 26.51
C ILE A 139 -5.58 15.35 27.00
N HIS A 140 -6.75 15.62 27.58
CA HIS A 140 -7.71 14.59 27.93
C HIS A 140 -8.51 14.15 26.68
N SER A 141 -8.56 12.85 26.41
CA SER A 141 -9.27 12.26 25.29
C SER A 141 -10.16 11.11 25.76
N ILE A 142 -11.47 11.29 25.59
CA ILE A 142 -12.45 10.24 25.84
C ILE A 142 -13.12 9.89 24.52
N LYS A 143 -13.23 8.59 24.23
CA LYS A 143 -14.01 8.10 23.09
C LYS A 143 -15.09 7.16 23.60
N LYS A 144 -16.34 7.37 23.15
CA LYS A 144 -17.50 6.57 23.52
C LYS A 144 -18.19 5.97 22.31
N MET A 145 -18.88 4.86 22.52
CA MET A 145 -19.84 4.26 21.58
C MET A 145 -21.19 4.18 22.30
N GLY A 146 -22.06 5.15 22.03
CA GLY A 146 -23.23 5.38 22.88
C GLY A 146 -22.80 5.80 24.29
N ASP A 147 -23.24 5.05 25.31
CA ASP A 147 -22.87 5.29 26.71
C ASP A 147 -21.61 4.53 27.16
N GLU A 148 -21.09 3.62 26.32
CA GLU A 148 -19.90 2.82 26.63
C GLU A 148 -18.63 3.63 26.34
N VAL A 149 -17.74 3.72 27.33
CA VAL A 149 -16.40 4.32 27.17
C VAL A 149 -15.48 3.30 26.50
N ILE A 150 -15.02 3.62 25.30
CA ILE A 150 -14.00 2.85 24.58
C ILE A 150 -12.63 3.10 25.21
N TYR A 151 -12.30 4.37 25.46
CA TYR A 151 -11.10 4.77 26.20
C TYR A 151 -11.30 6.12 26.88
N ASP A 152 -10.54 6.33 27.95
CA ASP A 152 -10.41 7.58 28.71
C ASP A 152 -8.93 7.73 29.09
N VAL A 153 -8.23 8.60 28.37
CA VAL A 153 -6.77 8.68 28.41
C VAL A 153 -6.29 10.12 28.40
N VAL A 154 -5.09 10.34 28.95
CA VAL A 154 -4.38 11.62 28.89
C VAL A 154 -3.15 11.46 28.04
N TYR A 155 -2.99 12.37 27.07
CA TYR A 155 -1.82 12.45 26.20
C TYR A 155 -0.94 13.60 26.65
N THR A 156 0.36 13.39 26.76
CA THR A 156 1.30 14.48 27.03
C THR A 156 2.15 14.78 25.81
N THR A 157 2.32 16.07 25.49
CA THR A 157 3.15 16.54 24.38
C THR A 157 4.30 17.42 24.86
N ASP A 158 5.40 17.41 24.13
CA ASP A 158 6.57 18.25 24.44
C ASP A 158 6.58 19.57 23.64
N SER A 159 7.60 20.39 23.87
CA SER A 159 7.81 21.67 23.21
C SER A 159 8.02 21.58 21.69
N TYR A 160 8.28 20.38 21.16
CA TYR A 160 8.47 20.11 19.73
C TYR A 160 7.24 19.49 19.09
N HIS A 161 6.08 19.55 19.76
CA HIS A 161 4.82 19.00 19.28
C HIS A 161 4.85 17.46 19.10
N ARG A 162 5.67 16.76 19.89
CA ARG A 162 5.78 15.29 19.85
C ARG A 162 5.03 14.68 21.01
N ARG A 163 4.58 13.44 20.85
CA ARG A 163 4.05 12.66 21.97
C ARG A 163 5.19 12.29 22.92
N ILE A 164 5.05 12.60 24.20
CA ILE A 164 6.04 12.20 25.21
C ILE A 164 6.00 10.68 25.37
N THR A 165 7.17 10.07 25.29
CA THR A 165 7.38 8.65 25.60
C THR A 165 8.19 8.57 26.90
N PRO A 166 7.57 8.21 28.04
CA PRO A 166 8.24 8.20 29.32
C PRO A 166 9.27 7.07 29.37
N VAL A 167 10.48 7.39 29.81
CA VAL A 167 11.59 6.44 29.95
C VAL A 167 12.33 6.67 31.25
N ASP A 168 12.92 5.60 31.77
CA ASP A 168 13.84 5.68 32.89
C ASP A 168 15.23 6.14 32.40
N ASN A 169 15.91 6.92 33.24
CA ASN A 169 17.28 7.41 33.05
C ASN A 169 17.54 8.00 31.65
N PRO A 170 16.76 9.00 31.19
CA PRO A 170 16.89 9.56 29.84
C PRO A 170 18.30 10.07 29.53
N GLU A 171 19.04 10.54 30.54
CA GLU A 171 20.41 11.03 30.42
C GLU A 171 21.45 9.95 30.10
N GLN A 172 21.09 8.67 30.25
CA GLN A 172 21.96 7.52 29.96
C GLN A 172 21.74 6.95 28.56
N ARG A 173 20.76 7.46 27.82
CA ARG A 173 20.40 7.01 26.47
C ARG A 173 21.22 7.79 25.45
N ASP A 174 22.16 7.14 24.77
CA ASP A 174 23.14 7.79 23.88
C ASP A 174 22.82 7.62 22.38
N LYS A 175 21.73 6.92 22.05
CA LYS A 175 21.20 6.75 20.69
C LYS A 175 19.78 7.27 20.58
N PHE A 176 19.37 7.72 19.40
CA PHE A 176 17.97 8.08 19.16
C PHE A 176 17.17 6.95 18.50
N MET A 177 15.87 6.95 18.75
CA MET A 177 14.90 6.16 17.99
C MET A 177 13.71 7.04 17.60
N LEU A 178 13.58 7.32 16.29
CA LEU A 178 12.47 8.12 15.78
C LEU A 178 11.32 7.22 15.36
N PHE A 179 10.11 7.55 15.79
CA PHE A 179 8.89 6.85 15.38
C PHE A 179 8.02 7.79 14.56
N PHE A 180 7.79 7.42 13.30
CA PHE A 180 6.95 8.13 12.36
C PHE A 180 5.75 7.27 11.95
N GLY A 181 4.62 7.92 11.67
CA GLY A 181 3.40 7.28 11.21
C GLY A 181 2.18 8.03 11.71
N ASP A 182 1.05 7.36 11.80
CA ASP A 182 -0.25 7.99 12.05
C ASP A 182 -0.70 7.91 13.54
N SER A 183 -2.02 7.78 13.76
CA SER A 183 -2.65 7.55 15.06
C SER A 183 -2.15 6.29 15.79
N PHE A 184 -1.75 5.24 15.08
CA PHE A 184 -1.19 4.02 15.68
C PHE A 184 0.20 4.26 16.24
N THR A 185 0.99 5.11 15.57
CA THR A 185 2.31 5.51 16.09
C THR A 185 2.17 6.47 17.26
N PHE A 186 1.26 7.45 17.14
CA PHE A 186 0.92 8.38 18.21
C PHE A 186 0.41 7.67 19.47
N GLY A 187 -0.25 6.52 19.31
CA GLY A 187 -0.90 5.79 20.38
C GLY A 187 -2.28 6.38 20.73
N GLU A 188 -3.12 6.62 19.71
CA GLU A 188 -4.51 7.02 19.96
C GLU A 188 -5.23 5.94 20.77
N GLY A 189 -5.78 6.35 21.92
CA GLY A 189 -6.55 5.49 22.81
C GLY A 189 -5.75 4.80 23.91
N VAL A 190 -4.45 5.10 24.07
CA VAL A 190 -3.62 4.55 25.15
C VAL A 190 -2.83 5.64 25.91
N HIS A 191 -2.44 5.35 27.15
CA HIS A 191 -1.63 6.25 27.97
C HIS A 191 -0.19 6.37 27.43
N ASP A 192 0.54 7.39 27.87
CA ASP A 192 1.93 7.66 27.45
C ASP A 192 2.84 6.42 27.63
N ASN A 193 2.61 5.67 28.71
CA ASN A 193 3.32 4.44 29.08
C ASN A 193 2.72 3.15 28.48
N GLU A 194 1.93 3.26 27.42
CA GLU A 194 1.28 2.12 26.76
C GLU A 194 1.40 2.20 25.22
N THR A 195 2.19 3.15 24.72
CA THR A 195 2.43 3.32 23.28
C THR A 195 3.44 2.29 22.76
N LEU A 196 3.43 2.02 21.44
CA LEU A 196 4.47 1.19 20.83
C LEU A 196 5.89 1.74 21.11
N PRO A 197 6.17 3.06 20.94
CA PRO A 197 7.45 3.64 21.31
C PRO A 197 7.86 3.38 22.77
N TYR A 198 6.90 3.43 23.70
CA TYR A 198 7.17 3.14 25.11
C TYR A 198 7.69 1.72 25.29
N TYR A 199 6.98 0.70 24.80
CA TYR A 199 7.39 -0.68 24.98
C TYR A 199 8.74 -0.98 24.31
N VAL A 200 8.97 -0.43 23.11
CA VAL A 200 10.27 -0.60 22.42
C VAL A 200 11.41 0.03 23.22
N ALA A 201 11.19 1.17 23.87
CA ALA A 201 12.20 1.84 24.69
C ALA A 201 12.51 1.12 26.01
N GLN A 202 11.59 0.28 26.51
CA GLN A 202 11.85 -0.62 27.63
C GLN A 202 12.78 -1.77 27.23
N ASP A 203 12.61 -2.30 26.02
CA ASP A 203 13.46 -3.38 25.49
C ASP A 203 14.84 -2.90 25.01
N LEU A 204 14.96 -1.59 24.69
CA LEU A 204 16.17 -0.96 24.17
C LEU A 204 16.58 0.23 25.03
N PRO A 205 17.22 -0.01 26.20
CA PRO A 205 17.49 1.02 27.20
C PRO A 205 18.54 2.05 26.78
N ASP A 206 19.32 1.80 25.71
CA ASP A 206 20.31 2.74 25.18
C ASP A 206 19.69 3.78 24.23
N TYR A 207 18.44 3.57 23.80
CA TYR A 207 17.76 4.38 22.78
C TYR A 207 16.74 5.34 23.40
N MET A 208 16.86 6.64 23.11
CA MET A 208 15.89 7.67 23.43
C MET A 208 14.76 7.68 22.40
N PRO A 209 13.50 7.35 22.78
CA PRO A 209 12.38 7.32 21.85
C PRO A 209 11.80 8.73 21.60
N TYR A 210 11.61 9.07 20.32
CA TYR A 210 10.93 10.28 19.89
C TYR A 210 9.72 9.94 19.03
N ASN A 211 8.52 10.25 19.51
CA ASN A 211 7.28 9.90 18.83
C ASN A 211 6.75 11.09 18.00
N TYR A 212 7.05 11.05 16.71
CA TYR A 212 6.59 11.98 15.68
C TYR A 212 5.28 11.54 14.99
N GLY A 213 4.63 10.49 15.51
CA GLY A 213 3.35 10.05 15.00
C GLY A 213 2.23 11.04 15.28
N LEU A 214 1.28 11.19 14.36
CA LEU A 214 0.05 11.95 14.60
C LEU A 214 -1.09 11.44 13.72
N SER A 215 -2.32 11.41 14.24
CA SER A 215 -3.51 10.91 13.52
C SER A 215 -3.66 11.53 12.13
N GLY A 216 -3.52 10.71 11.08
CA GLY A 216 -3.63 11.11 9.67
C GLY A 216 -2.31 11.48 8.99
N TYR A 217 -1.16 11.33 9.67
CA TYR A 217 0.16 11.47 9.05
C TYR A 217 0.49 10.27 8.15
N GLY A 218 1.23 10.55 7.08
CA GLY A 218 1.73 9.57 6.11
C GLY A 218 3.21 9.80 5.78
N PRO A 219 3.73 9.15 4.71
CA PRO A 219 5.14 9.24 4.33
C PRO A 219 5.59 10.67 4.01
N GLN A 220 4.67 11.52 3.55
CA GLN A 220 4.93 12.92 3.21
C GLN A 220 5.30 13.77 4.44
N GLN A 221 4.67 13.56 5.61
CA GLN A 221 5.05 14.26 6.84
C GLN A 221 6.42 13.79 7.36
N MET A 222 6.68 12.48 7.31
CA MET A 222 8.01 11.94 7.63
C MET A 222 9.08 12.57 6.73
N LEU A 223 8.86 12.59 5.42
CA LEU A 223 9.80 13.18 4.46
C LEU A 223 10.02 14.68 4.73
N ALA A 224 8.95 15.43 4.93
CA ALA A 224 9.03 16.86 5.23
C ALA A 224 9.85 17.13 6.50
N LYS A 225 9.67 16.32 7.55
CA LYS A 225 10.43 16.44 8.81
C LYS A 225 11.90 16.04 8.66
N LEU A 226 12.19 14.98 7.90
CA LEU A 226 13.57 14.55 7.63
C LEU A 226 14.35 15.53 6.75
N GLN A 227 13.63 16.30 5.91
CA GLN A 227 14.22 17.32 5.04
C GLN A 227 14.29 18.70 5.70
N SER A 228 13.70 18.88 6.88
CA SER A 228 13.79 20.15 7.60
C SER A 228 15.12 20.24 8.36
N ASP A 229 15.68 21.44 8.43
CA ASP A 229 16.88 21.72 9.23
C ASP A 229 16.59 21.59 10.75
N ASP A 230 15.30 21.53 11.13
CA ASP A 230 14.86 21.53 12.52
C ASP A 230 15.14 20.21 13.23
N LEU A 231 15.04 19.06 12.55
CA LEU A 231 15.12 17.75 13.23
C LEU A 231 16.42 17.56 14.01
N ALA A 232 17.54 18.07 13.49
CA ALA A 232 18.84 18.03 14.16
C ALA A 232 18.89 18.88 15.44
N THR A 233 17.94 19.80 15.64
CA THR A 233 17.80 20.61 16.85
C THR A 233 16.84 19.99 17.88
N GLU A 234 16.06 18.98 17.48
CA GLU A 234 15.06 18.31 18.33
C GLU A 234 15.54 16.97 18.90
N VAL A 235 16.58 16.40 18.30
CA VAL A 235 17.18 15.11 18.64
C VAL A 235 18.63 15.38 19.02
N THR A 236 18.98 15.03 20.26
CA THR A 236 20.29 15.36 20.85
C THR A 236 21.37 14.35 20.49
N GLU A 237 20.99 13.10 20.25
CA GLU A 237 21.89 12.00 19.95
C GLU A 237 22.30 12.02 18.46
N SER A 238 23.53 11.59 18.16
CA SER A 238 24.08 11.62 16.81
C SER A 238 24.00 10.30 16.05
N ASP A 239 23.62 9.20 16.72
CA ASP A 239 23.50 7.86 16.16
C ASP A 239 22.16 7.26 16.57
N GLY A 240 21.54 6.47 15.70
CA GLY A 240 20.20 5.97 15.96
C GLY A 240 19.50 5.34 14.77
N ILE A 241 18.22 5.06 14.98
CA ILE A 241 17.35 4.46 13.96
C ILE A 241 16.03 5.22 13.83
N ALA A 242 15.39 5.10 12.67
CA ALA A 242 14.05 5.60 12.44
C ALA A 242 13.13 4.43 12.02
N ILE A 243 11.92 4.42 12.58
CA ILE A 243 10.89 3.42 12.34
C ILE A 243 9.68 4.16 11.76
N TYR A 244 9.20 3.70 10.61
CA TYR A 244 7.95 4.19 10.02
C TYR A 244 6.88 3.10 10.08
N ILE A 245 5.76 3.38 10.76
CA ILE A 245 4.61 2.47 10.79
C ILE A 245 3.73 2.76 9.58
N PHE A 246 3.80 1.87 8.60
CA PHE A 246 3.06 2.00 7.35
C PHE A 246 1.60 1.58 7.49
N ILE A 247 0.70 2.46 7.05
CA ILE A 247 -0.74 2.20 6.86
C ILE A 247 -1.11 2.60 5.43
N ASP A 248 -1.70 1.66 4.70
CA ASP A 248 -2.00 1.79 3.27
C ASP A 248 -3.02 2.89 2.96
N ALA A 249 -3.95 3.14 3.87
CA ALA A 249 -4.95 4.21 3.75
C ALA A 249 -4.38 5.63 3.85
N HIS A 250 -3.10 5.80 4.20
CA HIS A 250 -2.45 7.11 4.42
C HIS A 250 -1.35 7.44 3.39
N VAL A 251 -1.45 6.88 2.17
CA VAL A 251 -0.55 7.13 1.02
C VAL A 251 -1.28 7.76 -0.15
#